data_AF-A0A2V8DN19-F1
#
_entry.id   AF-A0A2V8DN19-F1
#
_cell.length_a   1.000
_cell.length_b   1.000
_cell.length_c   1.000
_cell.angle_alpha   90.00
_cell.angle_beta   90.00
_cell.angle_gamma   90.00
#
_symmetry.space_group_name_H-M   'P 1'
#
loop_
_entity.id
_entity.type
_entity.pdbx_description
1 polymer ?
#
loop_
_entity_poly.entity_id
_entity_poly.type
_entity_poly.pdbx_seq_one_letter_code
_entity_poly.pdbx_strand_id
1 'polypeptide(L)'
;MNSWQQRERALTILSKETGYTRKPHGSRLRVALAFPNTYWVGMSNLGFQTVYRLFNARDDIVCERVFLPPKQELAELLRTKTTLLTLESQTPVGDFDVFAFSVSFEWDYVNVLTMLRLAGIPRYASERGAQT
;
A
#
# COMPACT_ATOMS: atom_id res chain seq x y z
N MET A 1 -6.75 -14.89 6.05
CA MET A 1 -6.91 -13.48 5.68
C MET A 1 -7.47 -13.39 4.26
N ASN A 2 -8.79 -13.40 4.15
CA ASN A 2 -9.51 -13.11 2.91
C ASN A 2 -9.69 -11.58 2.73
N SER A 3 -10.25 -11.13 1.61
CA SER A 3 -10.45 -9.69 1.34
C SER A 3 -11.30 -8.99 2.40
N TRP A 4 -12.32 -9.65 2.94
CA TRP A 4 -13.19 -9.10 3.98
C TRP A 4 -12.42 -8.81 5.28
N GLN A 5 -11.59 -9.76 5.72
CA GLN A 5 -10.78 -9.59 6.93
C GLN A 5 -9.73 -8.47 6.78
N GLN A 6 -9.16 -8.26 5.57
CA GLN A 6 -8.25 -7.13 5.31
C GLN A 6 -8.98 -5.79 5.49
N ARG A 7 -10.20 -5.69 4.95
CA ARG A 7 -11.05 -4.50 5.03
C ARG A 7 -11.42 -4.17 6.47
N GLU A 8 -11.87 -5.16 7.24
CA GLU A 8 -12.21 -4.98 8.66
C GLU A 8 -11.00 -4.52 9.49
N ARG A 9 -9.83 -5.10 9.24
CA ARG A 9 -8.58 -4.68 9.88
C ARG A 9 -8.23 -3.23 9.55
N ALA A 10 -8.33 -2.82 8.29
CA ALA A 10 -8.08 -1.45 7.87
C ALA A 10 -9.00 -0.46 8.59
N LEU A 11 -10.30 -0.77 8.66
CA LEU A 11 -11.28 0.04 9.40
C LEU A 11 -10.95 0.12 10.90
N THR A 12 -10.51 -0.98 11.50
CA THR A 12 -10.12 -1.03 12.91
C THR A 12 -8.87 -0.19 13.22
N ILE A 13 -7.92 -0.14 12.29
CA ILE A 13 -6.74 0.71 12.41
C ILE A 13 -7.16 2.18 12.31
N LEU A 14 -7.91 2.54 11.26
CA LEU A 14 -8.33 3.92 11.01
C LEU A 14 -9.27 4.47 12.08
N SER A 15 -10.08 3.64 12.74
CA SER A 15 -10.95 4.08 13.84
C SER A 15 -10.18 4.52 15.09
N LYS A 16 -8.92 4.09 15.22
CA LYS A 16 -8.01 4.43 16.33
C LYS A 16 -6.92 5.43 15.93
N GLU A 17 -6.74 5.67 14.63
CA GLU A 17 -5.73 6.57 14.08
C GLU A 17 -6.30 7.98 13.91
N THR A 18 -5.48 8.99 14.18
CA THR A 18 -5.81 10.39 13.89
C THR A 18 -4.83 10.95 12.87
N GLY A 19 -5.29 11.90 12.03
CA GLY A 19 -4.42 12.60 11.07
C GLY A 19 -4.23 11.91 9.72
N TYR A 20 -4.91 10.80 9.45
CA TYR A 20 -4.97 10.26 8.08
C TYR A 20 -5.79 11.18 7.16
N THR A 21 -5.44 11.19 5.88
CA THR A 21 -6.11 11.97 4.85
C THR A 21 -6.86 11.06 3.90
N ARG A 22 -8.12 11.38 3.61
CA ARG A 22 -8.92 10.69 2.58
C ARG A 22 -9.35 11.71 1.53
N LYS A 23 -8.90 11.52 0.29
CA LYS A 23 -9.30 12.34 -0.87
C LYS A 23 -10.04 11.48 -1.90
N PRO A 24 -11.02 12.05 -2.62
CA PRO A 24 -11.61 11.35 -3.76
C PRO A 24 -10.57 11.20 -4.87
N HIS A 25 -10.50 10.01 -5.48
CA HIS A 25 -9.55 9.71 -6.56
C HIS A 25 -9.75 10.65 -7.75
N GLY A 26 -10.92 10.63 -8.39
CA GLY A 26 -11.27 11.55 -9.47
C GLY A 26 -10.19 11.61 -10.56
N SER A 27 -9.81 12.83 -10.97
CA SER A 27 -8.75 13.09 -11.94
C SER A 27 -7.35 13.27 -11.32
N ARG A 28 -7.16 12.89 -10.05
CA ARG A 28 -5.87 13.05 -9.35
C ARG A 28 -4.94 11.91 -9.71
N LEU A 29 -3.63 12.17 -9.67
CA LEU A 29 -2.63 11.11 -9.69
C LEU A 29 -2.79 10.26 -8.42
N ARG A 30 -2.99 8.96 -8.59
CA ARG A 30 -3.17 8.00 -7.49
C ARG A 30 -1.84 7.37 -7.13
N VAL A 31 -1.37 7.66 -5.92
CA VAL A 31 -0.13 7.11 -5.38
C VAL A 31 -0.44 6.12 -4.25
N ALA A 32 -0.06 4.86 -4.44
CA ALA A 32 0.00 3.87 -3.38
C ALA A 32 1.38 3.93 -2.74
N LEU A 33 1.48 4.54 -1.55
CA LEU A 33 2.73 4.66 -0.80
C LEU A 33 2.88 3.44 0.14
N ALA A 34 3.70 2.50 -0.29
CA ALA A 34 4.00 1.26 0.42
C ALA A 34 5.14 1.40 1.42
N PHE A 35 4.91 0.86 2.62
CA PHE A 35 5.95 0.46 3.53
C PHE A 35 6.03 -1.08 3.52
N PRO A 36 7.15 -1.71 3.11
CA PRO A 36 7.30 -3.17 3.03
C PRO A 36 7.38 -3.90 4.37
N ASN A 37 6.64 -3.44 5.36
CA ASN A 37 6.57 -4.01 6.69
C ASN A 37 5.18 -3.76 7.28
N THR A 38 4.99 -4.17 8.52
CA THR A 38 3.72 -3.95 9.23
C THR A 38 3.41 -2.47 9.42
N TYR A 39 2.12 -2.16 9.55
CA TYR A 39 1.60 -0.81 9.85
C TYR A 39 2.36 -0.11 10.97
N TRP A 40 2.58 -0.79 12.10
CA TRP A 40 3.24 -0.18 13.27
C TRP A 40 4.68 0.23 13.02
N VAL A 41 5.42 -0.58 12.25
CA VAL A 41 6.80 -0.26 11.87
C VAL A 41 6.82 0.92 10.91
N GLY A 42 5.96 0.91 9.90
CA GLY A 42 5.88 2.01 8.93
C GLY A 42 5.41 3.33 9.55
N MET A 43 4.46 3.28 10.48
CA MET A 43 4.03 4.47 11.24
C MET A 43 5.05 4.93 12.27
N SER A 44 6.08 4.15 12.59
CA SER A 44 7.22 4.62 13.37
C SER A 44 8.30 5.33 12.52
N ASN A 45 8.09 5.44 11.20
CA ASN A 45 9.03 6.07 10.28
C ASN A 45 8.58 7.50 9.92
N LEU A 46 9.31 8.50 10.42
CA LEU A 46 9.02 9.91 10.15
C LEU A 46 9.17 10.28 8.66
N GLY A 47 10.14 9.70 7.95
CA GLY A 47 10.32 9.93 6.52
C GLY A 47 9.11 9.47 5.70
N PHE A 48 8.59 8.28 6.02
CA PHE A 48 7.37 7.75 5.41
C PHE A 48 6.16 8.66 5.64
N GLN A 49 5.94 9.07 6.89
CA GLN A 49 4.85 10.01 7.22
C GLN A 49 5.03 11.38 6.53
N THR A 50 6.26 11.86 6.41
CA THR A 50 6.58 13.13 5.75
C THR A 50 6.23 13.06 4.27
N VAL A 51 6.64 12.01 3.56
CA VAL A 51 6.30 11.80 2.15
C VAL A 51 4.80 11.66 1.95
N TYR A 52 4.11 10.91 2.81
CA TYR A 52 2.66 10.79 2.80
C TYR A 52 1.97 12.16 2.90
N ARG A 53 2.42 13.00 3.85
CA ARG A 53 1.90 14.37 4.01
C ARG A 53 2.22 15.25 2.82
N LEU A 54 3.43 15.18 2.27
CA LEU A 54 3.84 16.00 1.12
C LEU A 54 3.00 15.69 -0.13
N PHE A 55 2.76 14.41 -0.42
CA PHE A 55 1.86 14.05 -1.51
C PHE A 55 0.44 14.54 -1.25
N ASN A 56 -0.10 14.32 -0.06
CA ASN A 56 -1.46 14.76 0.28
C ASN A 56 -1.60 16.26 0.51
N ALA A 57 -0.52 17.05 0.56
CA ALA A 57 -0.58 18.51 0.55
C ALA A 57 -0.89 19.07 -0.84
N ARG A 58 -0.71 18.28 -1.91
CA ARG A 58 -1.00 18.70 -3.27
C ARG A 58 -2.42 18.34 -3.68
N ASP A 59 -3.14 19.25 -4.31
CA ASP A 59 -4.55 19.05 -4.71
C ASP A 59 -4.72 18.08 -5.88
N ASP A 60 -3.70 17.92 -6.70
CA ASP A 60 -3.66 17.04 -7.88
C ASP A 60 -3.23 15.60 -7.57
N ILE A 61 -2.93 15.28 -6.30
CA ILE A 61 -2.49 13.95 -5.86
C ILE A 61 -3.42 13.42 -4.77
N VAL A 62 -3.78 12.14 -4.90
CA VAL A 62 -4.29 11.33 -3.79
C VAL A 62 -3.23 10.29 -3.44
N CYS A 63 -2.79 10.29 -2.18
CA CYS A 63 -1.81 9.33 -1.71
C CYS A 63 -2.40 8.50 -0.58
N GLU A 64 -2.36 7.18 -0.75
CA GLU A 64 -2.88 6.22 0.20
C GLU A 64 -1.78 5.24 0.62
N ARG A 65 -1.84 4.79 1.87
CA ARG A 65 -0.80 3.96 2.46
C ARG A 65 -1.08 2.50 2.23
N VAL A 66 -0.02 1.73 2.05
CA VAL A 66 -0.06 0.28 1.90
C VAL A 66 0.96 -0.33 2.83
N PHE A 67 0.56 -1.37 3.55
CA PHE A 67 1.43 -2.09 4.48
C PHE A 67 1.37 -3.58 4.21
N LEU A 68 2.45 -4.28 4.54
CA LEU A 68 2.45 -5.73 4.48
C LEU A 68 1.79 -6.30 5.75
N PRO A 69 0.85 -7.25 5.64
CA PRO A 69 0.27 -7.89 6.81
C PRO A 69 1.30 -8.78 7.53
N PRO A 70 1.11 -9.10 8.83
CA PRO A 70 1.93 -10.04 9.57
C PRO A 70 2.07 -11.39 8.88
N LYS A 71 3.16 -12.11 9.15
CA LYS A 71 3.52 -13.37 8.47
C LYS A 71 2.39 -14.41 8.43
N GLN A 72 1.63 -14.55 9.52
CA GLN A 72 0.51 -15.52 9.59
C GLN A 72 -0.57 -15.21 8.56
N GLU A 73 -0.87 -13.93 8.35
CA GLU A 73 -1.89 -13.48 7.41
C GLU A 73 -1.35 -13.49 5.98
N LEU A 74 -0.08 -13.12 5.81
CA LEU A 74 0.58 -13.04 4.52
C LEU A 74 0.59 -14.37 3.76
N ALA A 75 0.83 -15.48 4.45
CA ALA A 75 0.81 -16.81 3.84
C ALA A 75 -0.54 -17.11 3.16
N GLU A 76 -1.63 -16.70 3.78
CA GLU A 76 -2.98 -16.90 3.28
C GLU A 76 -3.31 -15.97 2.11
N LEU A 77 -2.85 -14.70 2.13
CA LEU A 77 -2.96 -13.79 0.98
C LEU A 77 -2.27 -14.39 -0.25
N LEU A 78 -1.05 -14.89 -0.07
CA LEU A 78 -0.26 -15.48 -1.15
C LEU A 78 -0.92 -16.75 -1.71
N ARG A 79 -1.44 -17.61 -0.84
CA ARG A 79 -2.13 -18.85 -1.22
C ARG A 79 -3.41 -18.56 -2.03
N THR A 80 -4.19 -17.59 -1.60
CA THR A 80 -5.46 -17.21 -2.22
C THR A 80 -5.32 -16.23 -3.38
N LYS A 81 -4.10 -15.70 -3.60
CA LYS A 81 -3.83 -14.60 -4.53
C LYS A 81 -4.72 -13.38 -4.28
N THR A 82 -5.05 -13.13 -3.01
CA THR A 82 -5.87 -11.97 -2.63
C THR A 82 -5.06 -10.69 -2.83
N THR A 83 -5.62 -9.75 -3.59
CA THR A 83 -4.96 -8.48 -3.88
C THR A 83 -4.75 -7.65 -2.61
N LEU A 84 -3.61 -6.97 -2.54
CA LEU A 84 -3.32 -6.02 -1.46
C LEU A 84 -4.18 -4.77 -1.61
N LEU A 85 -4.73 -4.27 -0.50
CA LEU A 85 -5.57 -3.08 -0.47
C LEU A 85 -4.84 -1.92 0.21
N THR A 86 -5.17 -0.69 -0.18
CA THR A 86 -4.77 0.51 0.55
C THR A 86 -5.50 0.65 1.89
N LEU A 87 -4.91 1.38 2.82
CA LEU A 87 -5.46 1.56 4.15
C LEU A 87 -6.70 2.46 4.14
N GLU A 88 -6.63 3.62 3.47
CA GLU A 88 -7.63 4.69 3.52
C GLU A 88 -8.94 4.35 2.81
N SER A 89 -8.86 3.88 1.57
CA SER A 89 -10.04 3.59 0.74
C SER A 89 -10.29 2.11 0.51
N GLN A 90 -9.38 1.24 0.92
CA GLN A 90 -9.43 -0.21 0.65
C GLN A 90 -9.50 -0.51 -0.85
N THR A 91 -8.84 0.33 -1.66
CA THR A 91 -8.73 0.17 -3.10
C THR A 91 -7.60 -0.82 -3.42
N PRO A 92 -7.79 -1.74 -4.38
CA PRO A 92 -6.72 -2.60 -4.86
C PRO A 92 -5.50 -1.79 -5.31
N VAL A 93 -4.31 -2.20 -4.87
CA VAL A 93 -3.06 -1.49 -5.21
C VAL A 93 -2.80 -1.44 -6.71
N GLY A 94 -3.23 -2.47 -7.45
CA GLY A 94 -3.10 -2.51 -8.91
C GLY A 94 -3.92 -1.44 -9.65
N ASP A 95 -4.86 -0.78 -8.98
CA ASP A 95 -5.68 0.30 -9.56
C ASP A 95 -5.04 1.68 -9.41
N PHE A 96 -3.84 1.77 -8.80
CA PHE A 96 -3.10 3.03 -8.62
C PHE A 96 -2.13 3.28 -9.77
N ASP A 97 -1.91 4.57 -10.09
CA ASP A 97 -1.02 4.98 -11.18
C ASP A 97 0.46 4.83 -10.79
N VAL A 98 0.76 5.01 -9.49
CA VAL A 98 2.11 4.91 -8.94
C VAL A 98 2.12 3.99 -7.73
N PHE A 99 3.00 3.00 -7.72
CA PHE A 99 3.30 2.20 -6.53
C PHE A 99 4.69 2.58 -5.98
N ALA A 100 4.70 3.45 -4.98
CA ALA A 100 5.92 4.02 -4.39
C ALA A 100 6.33 3.25 -3.14
N PHE A 101 7.62 2.94 -2.96
CA PHE A 101 8.12 2.19 -1.82
C PHE A 101 9.06 3.02 -0.95
N SER A 102 8.84 3.01 0.36
CA SER A 102 9.79 3.48 1.36
C SER A 102 10.46 2.27 2.02
N VAL A 103 11.72 2.01 1.67
CA VAL A 103 12.50 0.88 2.19
C VAL A 103 13.42 1.39 3.29
N SER A 104 13.32 0.84 4.51
CA SER A 104 14.08 1.32 5.67
C SER A 104 15.07 0.30 6.22
N PHE A 105 14.83 -0.99 5.99
CA PHE A 105 15.70 -2.07 6.46
C PHE A 105 16.09 -3.00 5.31
N GLU A 106 17.25 -3.67 5.43
CA GLU A 106 17.70 -4.64 4.43
C GLU A 106 16.69 -5.78 4.20
N TRP A 107 16.03 -6.25 5.26
CA TRP A 107 15.01 -7.30 5.13
C TRP A 107 13.74 -6.84 4.41
N ASP A 108 13.53 -5.53 4.22
CA ASP A 108 12.36 -5.02 3.50
C ASP A 108 12.45 -5.26 1.99
N TYR A 109 13.66 -5.49 1.43
CA TYR A 109 13.83 -5.74 -0.02
C TYR A 109 13.04 -6.95 -0.51
N VAL A 110 13.01 -8.05 0.24
CA VAL A 110 12.24 -9.25 -0.13
C VAL A 110 10.73 -9.02 -0.03
N ASN A 111 10.31 -8.11 0.86
CA ASN A 111 8.91 -7.76 1.02
C ASN A 111 8.41 -6.90 -0.14
N VAL A 112 9.26 -6.07 -0.76
CA VAL A 112 8.91 -5.35 -2.00
C VAL A 112 8.46 -6.34 -3.09
N LEU A 113 9.21 -7.41 -3.33
CA LEU A 113 8.86 -8.44 -4.32
C LEU A 113 7.55 -9.16 -3.97
N THR A 114 7.29 -9.33 -2.69
CA THR A 114 6.05 -9.93 -2.18
C THR A 114 4.86 -9.00 -2.43
N MET A 115 5.01 -7.70 -2.15
CA MET A 115 3.99 -6.70 -2.41
C MET A 115 3.69 -6.54 -3.90
N LEU A 116 4.70 -6.56 -4.78
CA LEU A 116 4.48 -6.55 -6.23
C LEU A 116 3.63 -7.75 -6.68
N ARG A 117 3.94 -8.95 -6.17
CA ARG A 117 3.17 -10.16 -6.48
C ARG A 117 1.71 -10.04 -6.00
N LEU A 118 1.48 -9.50 -4.80
CA LEU A 118 0.12 -9.29 -4.26
C LEU A 118 -0.62 -8.13 -4.94
N ALA A 119 0.09 -7.18 -5.55
CA ALA A 119 -0.49 -6.12 -6.35
C ALA A 119 -0.82 -6.57 -7.79
N GLY A 120 -0.45 -7.80 -8.17
CA GLY A 120 -0.60 -8.30 -9.54
C GLY A 120 0.37 -7.66 -10.54
N ILE A 121 1.43 -7.01 -10.07
CA ILE A 121 2.41 -6.31 -10.91
C ILE A 121 3.53 -7.28 -11.28
N PRO A 122 3.82 -7.51 -12.58
CA PRO A 122 4.94 -8.34 -13.01
C PRO A 122 6.26 -7.83 -12.44
N ARG A 123 7.13 -8.78 -12.06
CA ARG A 123 8.40 -8.47 -11.38
C ARG A 123 9.35 -7.76 -12.33
N TYR A 124 9.47 -8.28 -13.55
CA TYR A 124 10.36 -7.73 -14.55
C TYR A 124 9.69 -6.58 -15.28
N ALA A 125 10.43 -5.50 -15.50
CA ALA A 125 9.93 -4.34 -16.24
C ALA A 125 9.55 -4.71 -17.68
N SER A 126 10.27 -5.64 -18.30
CA SER A 126 9.98 -6.14 -19.65
C SER A 126 8.64 -6.88 -19.76
N GLU A 127 8.09 -7.37 -18.65
CA GLU A 127 6.78 -8.03 -18.61
C GLU A 127 5.64 -7.02 -18.37
N ARG A 128 5.97 -5.78 -18.01
CA ARG A 128 5.01 -4.67 -17.87
C ARG A 128 4.90 -4.02 -19.24
N GLY A 129 3.91 -4.46 -20.02
CA GLY A 129 3.63 -3.84 -21.32
C GLY A 129 3.43 -2.32 -21.18
N ALA A 130 3.78 -1.56 -22.22
CA ALA A 130 3.42 -0.16 -22.29
C ALA A 130 1.89 -0.06 -22.30
N GLN A 131 1.29 0.30 -21.17
CA GLN A 131 -0.12 0.70 -21.16
C GLN A 131 -0.18 2.03 -21.91
N THR A 132 -0.62 1.95 -23.17
CA THR A 132 -0.84 3.11 -24.05
C THR A 132 -2.20 3.71 -23.74
#